data_AF-A0A2G2DPK2-F1
#
_entry.id   AF-A0A2G2DPK2-F1
#
_cell.length_a   1.000
_cell.length_b   1.000
_cell.length_c   1.000
_cell.angle_alpha   90.00
_cell.angle_beta   90.00
_cell.angle_gamma   90.00
#
_symmetry.space_group_name_H-M   'P 1'
#
loop_
_entity.id
_entity.type
_entity.pdbx_description
1 polymer ?
#
loop_
_entity_poly.entity_id
_entity_poly.type
_entity_poly.pdbx_seq_one_letter_code
_entity_poly.pdbx_strand_id
1 'polypeptide(L)'
;MYLPDLFIFLSLAGFILFWWRQKENGRAPLIGFLGLLFVSSILAIAQYRWQAGLALISGVIFLITLVLKKPPATRPYISSVLFTLLAFLSAGLIHFFPIHQLPEPTGEFKVGTRDFDLIDQSRKGIMLADSSEGRKLLVRVWYPTDAQADDFEVENYFREDELGTTAKGVGSMVGAPFLFQHLKLVKTNSLKAAPPLTTKGKLPTIFYSHGYTSFAGQNTVLMEELASCQGRNKIRP
;
A
#
# COMPACT_ATOMS: atom_id res chain seq x y z
N MET A 1 6.64 -0.51 -10.84
CA MET A 1 6.16 -1.91 -10.78
C MET A 1 7.22 -2.74 -10.07
N TYR A 2 6.88 -3.46 -9.00
CA TYR A 2 7.86 -4.24 -8.24
C TYR A 2 8.24 -5.52 -8.99
N LEU A 3 9.46 -6.02 -8.78
CA LEU A 3 9.96 -7.20 -9.48
C LEU A 3 9.04 -8.44 -9.34
N PRO A 4 8.46 -8.76 -8.17
CA PRO A 4 7.52 -9.88 -8.05
C PRO A 4 6.25 -9.72 -8.90
N ASP A 5 5.77 -8.50 -9.15
CA ASP A 5 4.59 -8.28 -10.00
C ASP A 5 4.85 -8.66 -11.44
N LEU A 6 6.02 -8.26 -11.94
CA LEU A 6 6.44 -8.60 -13.29
C LEU A 6 6.43 -10.10 -13.48
N PHE A 7 6.99 -10.84 -12.52
CA PHE A 7 7.00 -12.30 -12.58
C PHE A 7 5.62 -12.91 -12.43
N ILE A 8 4.72 -12.34 -11.62
CA ILE A 8 3.32 -12.79 -11.55
C ILE A 8 2.64 -12.59 -12.91
N PHE A 9 2.75 -11.41 -13.53
CA PHE A 9 2.15 -11.13 -14.84
C PHE A 9 2.68 -12.06 -15.94
N LEU A 10 4.00 -12.22 -16.01
CA LEU A 10 4.65 -13.11 -16.97
C LEU A 10 4.23 -14.58 -16.75
N SER A 11 4.11 -15.01 -15.50
CA SER A 11 3.70 -16.37 -15.16
C SER A 11 2.25 -16.64 -15.52
N LEU A 12 1.33 -15.70 -15.23
CA LEU A 12 -0.08 -15.82 -15.60
C LEU A 12 -0.26 -15.84 -17.12
N ALA A 13 0.38 -14.91 -17.83
CA ALA A 13 0.31 -14.82 -19.29
C ALA A 13 0.92 -16.08 -19.95
N GLY A 14 2.12 -16.48 -19.50
CA GLY A 14 2.79 -17.69 -19.97
C GLY A 14 1.96 -18.94 -19.73
N PHE A 15 1.43 -19.11 -18.52
CA PHE A 15 0.57 -20.25 -18.20
C PHE A 15 -0.65 -20.33 -19.14
N ILE A 16 -1.35 -19.22 -19.35
CA ILE A 16 -2.53 -19.16 -20.24
C ILE A 16 -2.14 -19.54 -21.67
N LEU A 17 -1.14 -18.89 -22.25
CA LEU A 17 -0.72 -19.13 -23.63
C LEU A 17 -0.38 -20.61 -23.87
N PHE A 18 0.35 -21.22 -22.94
CA PHE A 18 0.69 -22.64 -23.03
C PHE A 18 -0.48 -23.57 -22.72
N TRP A 19 -1.41 -23.16 -21.86
CA TRP A 19 -2.61 -23.94 -21.55
C TRP A 19 -3.54 -24.06 -22.76
N TRP A 20 -3.73 -22.97 -23.51
CA TRP A 20 -4.48 -22.98 -24.76
C TRP A 20 -3.84 -23.89 -25.83
N ARG A 21 -2.52 -24.09 -25.78
CA ARG A 21 -1.73 -24.95 -26.68
C ARG A 21 -1.23 -26.24 -26.01
N GLN A 22 -1.90 -26.70 -24.95
CA GLN A 22 -1.40 -27.82 -24.13
C GLN A 22 -1.17 -29.11 -24.92
N LYS A 23 -1.97 -29.37 -25.97
CA LYS A 23 -1.82 -30.56 -26.83
C LYS A 23 -0.48 -30.60 -27.56
N GLU A 24 0.11 -29.44 -27.86
CA GLU A 24 1.34 -29.28 -28.64
C GLU A 24 2.57 -29.19 -27.73
N ASN A 25 2.45 -28.55 -26.55
CA ASN A 25 3.58 -28.13 -25.73
C ASN A 25 3.87 -29.03 -24.51
N GLY A 26 3.04 -30.05 -24.24
CA GLY A 26 3.16 -30.88 -23.03
C GLY A 26 2.94 -30.08 -21.73
N ARG A 27 3.35 -30.65 -20.58
CA ARG A 27 3.10 -30.07 -19.24
C ARG A 27 4.29 -29.34 -18.61
N ALA A 28 5.51 -29.61 -19.07
CA ALA A 28 6.72 -29.01 -18.51
C ALA A 28 6.68 -27.46 -18.42
N PRO A 29 6.30 -26.71 -19.48
CA PRO A 29 6.24 -25.24 -19.38
C PRO A 29 5.19 -24.76 -18.38
N LEU A 30 4.04 -25.45 -18.28
CA LEU A 30 2.98 -25.11 -17.32
C LEU A 30 3.47 -25.24 -15.88
N ILE A 31 4.25 -26.28 -15.58
CA ILE A 31 4.86 -26.48 -14.26
C ILE A 31 5.86 -25.37 -13.95
N GLY A 32 6.69 -24.98 -14.93
CA GLY A 32 7.64 -23.88 -14.78
C GLY A 32 6.95 -22.55 -14.44
N PHE A 33 5.91 -22.18 -15.20
CA PHE A 33 5.14 -20.96 -14.92
C PHE A 33 4.41 -21.02 -13.58
N LEU A 34 3.87 -22.18 -13.18
CA LEU A 34 3.28 -22.34 -11.85
C LEU A 34 4.32 -22.16 -10.74
N GLY A 35 5.51 -22.75 -10.88
CA GLY A 35 6.60 -22.57 -9.92
C GLY A 35 6.97 -21.10 -9.72
N LEU A 36 7.15 -20.37 -10.83
CA LEU A 36 7.46 -18.93 -10.78
C LEU A 36 6.30 -18.12 -10.19
N LEU A 37 5.06 -18.45 -10.53
CA LEU A 37 3.86 -17.83 -9.95
C LEU A 37 3.80 -18.01 -8.44
N PHE A 38 4.02 -19.23 -7.94
CA PHE A 38 4.02 -19.55 -6.52
C PHE A 38 5.08 -18.77 -5.76
N VAL A 39 6.34 -18.85 -6.21
CA VAL A 39 7.46 -18.15 -5.57
C VAL A 39 7.21 -16.65 -5.55
N SER A 40 6.83 -16.07 -6.69
CA SER A 40 6.62 -14.62 -6.80
C SER A 40 5.44 -14.14 -5.97
N SER A 41 4.35 -14.91 -5.91
CA SER A 41 3.18 -14.57 -5.09
C SER A 41 3.48 -14.66 -3.59
N ILE A 42 4.19 -15.69 -3.15
CA ILE A 42 4.60 -15.84 -1.74
C ILE A 42 5.53 -14.70 -1.33
N LEU A 43 6.53 -14.37 -2.15
CA LEU A 43 7.43 -13.25 -1.90
C LEU A 43 6.70 -11.90 -1.84
N ALA A 44 5.69 -11.70 -2.70
CA ALA A 44 4.88 -10.48 -2.67
C ALA A 44 4.04 -10.39 -1.39
N ILE A 45 3.35 -11.48 -1.00
CA ILE A 45 2.55 -11.51 0.23
C ILE A 45 3.42 -11.28 1.47
N ALA A 46 4.62 -11.86 1.52
CA ALA A 46 5.59 -11.64 2.60
C ALA A 46 6.01 -10.17 2.72
N GLN A 47 5.89 -9.38 1.65
CA GLN A 47 6.14 -7.94 1.62
C GLN A 47 4.87 -7.11 1.84
N TYR A 48 3.82 -7.63 2.50
CA TYR A 48 2.54 -6.95 2.73
C TYR A 48 1.68 -6.70 1.47
N ARG A 49 1.91 -7.46 0.40
CA ARG A 49 1.21 -7.29 -0.88
C ARG A 49 0.13 -8.35 -1.05
N TRP A 50 -0.95 -8.18 -0.29
CA TRP A 50 -2.07 -9.11 -0.27
C TRP A 50 -2.73 -9.31 -1.66
N GLN A 51 -2.56 -8.36 -2.59
CA GLN A 51 -3.06 -8.43 -3.97
C GLN A 51 -2.58 -9.71 -4.68
N ALA A 52 -1.36 -10.18 -4.37
CA ALA A 52 -0.80 -11.40 -4.91
C ALA A 52 -1.46 -12.68 -4.36
N GLY A 53 -2.28 -12.58 -3.31
CA GLY A 53 -3.03 -13.69 -2.74
C GLY A 53 -3.97 -14.36 -3.74
N LEU A 54 -4.63 -13.58 -4.60
CA LEU A 54 -5.50 -14.15 -5.63
C LEU A 54 -4.70 -14.88 -6.71
N ALA A 55 -3.52 -14.39 -7.07
CA ALA A 55 -2.62 -15.07 -8.00
C ALA A 55 -2.16 -16.41 -7.43
N LEU A 56 -1.87 -16.46 -6.12
CA LEU A 56 -1.52 -17.68 -5.41
C LEU A 56 -2.67 -18.71 -5.44
N ILE A 57 -3.89 -18.28 -5.09
CA ILE A 57 -5.09 -19.14 -5.12
C ILE A 57 -5.36 -19.65 -6.54
N SER A 58 -5.24 -18.77 -7.55
CA SER A 58 -5.39 -19.14 -8.95
C SER A 58 -4.37 -20.22 -9.35
N GLY A 59 -3.11 -20.07 -8.93
CA GLY A 59 -2.06 -21.07 -9.15
C GLY A 59 -2.40 -22.43 -8.54
N VAL A 60 -3.01 -22.49 -7.36
CA VAL A 60 -3.48 -23.74 -6.74
C VAL A 60 -4.57 -24.40 -7.60
N ILE A 61 -5.57 -23.63 -8.06
CA ILE A 61 -6.64 -24.14 -8.93
C ILE A 61 -6.07 -24.67 -10.25
N PHE A 62 -5.11 -23.95 -10.83
CA PHE A 62 -4.42 -24.35 -12.06
C PHE A 62 -3.66 -25.66 -11.86
N LEU A 63 -2.94 -25.79 -10.74
CA LEU A 63 -2.20 -26.99 -10.37
C LEU A 63 -3.12 -28.20 -10.16
N ILE A 64 -4.19 -28.05 -9.37
CA ILE A 64 -5.19 -29.11 -9.14
C ILE A 64 -5.75 -29.59 -10.46
N THR A 65 -6.13 -28.67 -11.35
CA THR A 65 -6.68 -29.03 -12.66
C THR A 65 -5.64 -29.76 -13.53
N LEU A 66 -4.37 -29.33 -13.49
CA LEU A 66 -3.29 -29.96 -14.23
C LEU A 66 -3.06 -31.42 -13.77
N VAL A 67 -3.14 -31.67 -12.47
CA VAL A 67 -2.97 -33.00 -11.87
C VAL A 67 -4.17 -33.90 -12.16
N LEU A 68 -5.39 -33.40 -12.01
CA LEU A 68 -6.62 -34.19 -12.15
C LEU A 68 -6.96 -34.51 -13.62
N LYS A 69 -6.66 -33.61 -14.56
CA LYS A 69 -6.99 -33.82 -15.97
C LYS A 69 -6.08 -34.93 -16.53
N LYS A 70 -6.61 -36.10 -16.92
CA LYS A 70 -5.84 -37.15 -17.62
C LYS A 70 -5.65 -36.78 -19.11
N PRO A 71 -4.45 -36.94 -19.70
CA PRO A 71 -4.28 -36.82 -21.15
C PRO A 71 -4.94 -38.01 -21.88
N PRO A 72 -5.55 -37.86 -23.07
CA PRO A 72 -5.68 -36.65 -23.89
C PRO A 72 -7.12 -36.10 -23.79
N ALA A 73 -7.43 -35.37 -22.73
CA ALA A 73 -8.73 -34.74 -22.62
C ALA A 73 -8.87 -33.57 -23.61
N THR A 74 -10.05 -33.50 -24.24
CA THR A 74 -10.56 -32.50 -25.18
C THR A 74 -10.16 -31.05 -24.88
N ARG A 75 -10.27 -30.19 -25.91
CA ARG A 75 -9.92 -28.75 -25.81
C ARG A 75 -10.52 -28.14 -24.53
N PRO A 76 -9.70 -27.59 -23.61
CA PRO A 76 -10.13 -27.14 -22.28
C PRO A 76 -10.99 -25.87 -22.27
N TYR A 77 -11.93 -25.66 -23.18
CA TYR A 77 -12.62 -24.36 -23.32
C TYR A 77 -13.15 -23.78 -21.99
N ILE A 78 -13.82 -24.59 -21.17
CA ILE A 78 -14.37 -24.16 -19.87
C ILE A 78 -13.26 -23.75 -18.89
N SER A 79 -12.24 -24.59 -18.70
CA SER A 79 -11.15 -24.25 -17.78
C SER A 79 -10.24 -23.15 -18.32
N SER A 80 -10.08 -23.05 -19.64
CA SER A 80 -9.37 -21.95 -20.29
C SER A 80 -10.06 -20.60 -20.03
N VAL A 81 -11.39 -20.54 -20.14
CA VAL A 81 -12.15 -19.33 -19.83
C VAL A 81 -11.99 -18.97 -18.34
N LEU A 82 -12.17 -19.94 -17.44
CA LEU A 82 -11.99 -19.72 -16.01
C LEU A 82 -10.57 -19.22 -15.67
N PHE A 83 -9.53 -19.84 -16.23
CA PHE A 83 -8.14 -19.47 -15.96
C PHE A 83 -7.82 -18.08 -16.48
N THR A 84 -8.38 -17.74 -17.65
CA THR A 84 -8.24 -16.41 -18.24
C THR A 84 -8.89 -15.37 -17.32
N LEU A 85 -10.11 -15.61 -16.84
CA LEU A 85 -10.80 -14.72 -15.90
C LEU A 85 -10.03 -14.56 -14.58
N LEU A 86 -9.55 -15.65 -14.00
CA LEU A 86 -8.76 -15.63 -12.75
C LEU A 86 -7.44 -14.87 -12.91
N ALA A 87 -6.75 -15.05 -14.04
CA ALA A 87 -5.53 -14.30 -14.33
C ALA A 87 -5.80 -12.80 -14.50
N PHE A 88 -6.86 -12.42 -15.24
CA PHE A 88 -7.23 -11.02 -15.39
C PHE A 88 -7.65 -10.40 -14.06
N LEU A 89 -8.40 -11.11 -13.22
CA LEU A 89 -8.79 -10.62 -11.91
C LEU A 89 -7.56 -10.46 -10.99
N SER A 90 -6.65 -11.45 -10.98
CA SER A 90 -5.39 -11.37 -10.24
C SER A 90 -4.54 -10.19 -10.69
N ALA A 91 -4.42 -10.00 -12.01
CA ALA A 91 -3.68 -8.88 -12.58
C ALA A 91 -4.35 -7.53 -12.27
N GLY A 92 -5.68 -7.49 -12.31
CA GLY A 92 -6.48 -6.32 -11.95
C GLY A 92 -6.26 -5.89 -10.51
N LEU A 93 -6.23 -6.81 -9.54
CA LEU A 93 -5.95 -6.45 -8.14
C LEU A 93 -4.59 -5.78 -7.98
N ILE A 94 -3.54 -6.30 -8.63
CA ILE A 94 -2.20 -5.71 -8.58
C ILE A 94 -2.18 -4.32 -9.24
N HIS A 95 -2.95 -4.13 -10.32
CA HIS A 95 -3.01 -2.88 -11.06
C HIS A 95 -3.82 -1.79 -10.34
N PHE A 96 -5.00 -2.13 -9.82
CA PHE A 96 -5.95 -1.16 -9.21
C PHE A 96 -5.68 -0.86 -7.74
N PHE A 97 -4.85 -1.67 -7.07
CA PHE A 97 -4.31 -1.35 -5.74
C PHE A 97 -2.79 -1.18 -5.82
N PRO A 98 -2.30 -0.16 -6.55
CA PRO A 98 -0.89 -0.02 -6.80
C PRO A 98 -0.16 0.61 -5.62
N ILE A 99 1.15 0.39 -5.59
CA ILE A 99 2.06 1.09 -4.69
C ILE A 99 2.76 2.14 -5.55
N HIS A 100 2.17 3.33 -5.59
CA HIS A 100 2.77 4.51 -6.22
C HIS A 100 3.27 5.46 -5.15
N GLN A 101 4.34 6.19 -5.46
CA GLN A 101 4.78 7.31 -4.63
C GLN A 101 3.71 8.41 -4.66
N LEU A 102 3.63 9.17 -3.56
CA LEU A 102 2.81 10.37 -3.52
C LEU A 102 3.37 11.43 -4.50
N PRO A 103 2.53 12.30 -5.06
CA PRO A 103 3.02 13.41 -5.89
C PRO A 103 3.97 14.28 -5.07
N GLU A 104 5.05 14.74 -5.68
CA GLU A 104 5.98 15.66 -5.03
C GLU A 104 5.29 17.00 -4.74
N PRO A 105 5.50 17.59 -3.55
CA PRO A 105 4.94 18.91 -3.25
C PRO A 105 5.61 20.00 -4.11
N THR A 106 4.86 21.03 -4.46
CA THR A 106 5.30 22.04 -5.44
C THR A 106 6.06 23.23 -4.83
N GLY A 107 6.09 23.32 -3.50
CA GLY A 107 6.77 24.39 -2.78
C GLY A 107 8.30 24.27 -2.76
N GLU A 108 8.95 25.34 -2.31
CA GLU A 108 10.42 25.47 -2.33
C GLU A 108 11.11 24.66 -1.22
N PHE A 109 10.40 24.34 -0.13
CA PHE A 109 10.97 23.67 1.02
C PHE A 109 10.74 22.16 0.98
N LYS A 110 11.74 21.41 1.45
CA LYS A 110 11.53 20.00 1.82
C LYS A 110 10.64 19.94 3.06
N VAL A 111 10.00 18.80 3.25
CA VAL A 111 9.04 18.60 4.34
C VAL A 111 9.64 17.66 5.37
N GLY A 112 9.70 18.10 6.62
CA GLY A 112 9.92 17.23 7.77
C GLY A 112 8.59 16.79 8.38
N THR A 113 8.56 15.62 9.01
CA THR A 113 7.38 15.17 9.76
C THR A 113 7.74 14.55 11.11
N ARG A 114 6.84 14.74 12.08
CA ARG A 114 6.96 14.17 13.43
C ARG A 114 5.59 13.90 14.04
N ASP A 115 5.49 12.84 14.82
CA ASP A 115 4.30 12.51 15.59
C ASP A 115 4.48 12.83 17.07
N PHE A 116 3.38 13.20 17.69
CA PHE A 116 3.28 13.50 19.11
C PHE A 116 2.09 12.75 19.71
N ASP A 117 2.38 12.03 20.79
CA ASP A 117 1.37 11.40 21.64
C ASP A 117 1.03 12.35 22.79
N LEU A 118 -0.13 13.00 22.68
CA LEU A 118 -0.61 13.95 23.68
C LEU A 118 -1.63 13.27 24.58
N ILE A 119 -1.59 13.57 25.89
CA ILE A 119 -2.58 13.09 26.85
C ILE A 119 -3.20 14.29 27.57
N ASP A 120 -4.50 14.46 27.40
CA ASP A 120 -5.28 15.46 28.10
C ASP A 120 -5.93 14.86 29.35
N GLN A 121 -5.32 15.15 30.51
CA GLN A 121 -5.76 14.64 31.81
C GLN A 121 -7.06 15.29 32.31
N SER A 122 -7.47 16.43 31.73
CA SER A 122 -8.69 17.14 32.14
C SER A 122 -9.97 16.47 31.65
N ARG A 123 -9.85 15.63 30.61
CA ARG A 123 -10.96 14.92 29.99
C ARG A 123 -10.72 13.42 30.03
N LYS A 124 -11.54 12.69 30.79
CA LYS A 124 -11.39 11.26 31.04
C LYS A 124 -12.55 10.44 30.47
N GLY A 125 -12.32 9.14 30.23
CA GLY A 125 -13.37 8.20 29.82
C GLY A 125 -14.04 8.55 28.49
N ILE A 126 -13.29 9.15 27.55
CA ILE A 126 -13.83 9.53 26.24
C ILE A 126 -13.78 8.33 25.29
N MET A 127 -14.88 8.12 24.55
CA MET A 127 -15.08 7.00 23.62
C MET A 127 -15.01 5.63 24.33
N LEU A 128 -14.09 4.77 23.94
CA LEU A 128 -13.93 3.41 24.47
C LEU A 128 -12.82 3.32 25.53
N ALA A 129 -12.31 4.45 26.01
CA ALA A 129 -11.29 4.48 27.06
C ALA A 129 -11.92 4.30 28.46
N ASP A 130 -11.16 3.75 29.39
CA ASP A 130 -11.60 3.61 30.79
C ASP A 130 -11.93 4.96 31.42
N SER A 131 -12.86 4.97 32.38
CA SER A 131 -13.33 6.21 33.03
C SER A 131 -12.24 7.00 33.76
N SER A 132 -11.12 6.36 34.10
CA SER A 132 -9.95 6.97 34.73
C SER A 132 -8.89 7.45 33.74
N GLU A 133 -8.91 6.97 32.50
CA GLU A 133 -7.91 7.30 31.48
C GLU A 133 -8.17 8.68 30.88
N GLY A 134 -7.13 9.51 30.85
CA GLY A 134 -7.12 10.78 30.13
C GLY A 134 -7.19 10.57 28.62
N ARG A 135 -7.76 11.54 27.90
CA ARG A 135 -7.92 11.47 26.44
C ARG A 135 -6.56 11.46 25.75
N LYS A 136 -6.25 10.36 25.06
CA LYS A 136 -5.07 10.20 24.21
C LYS A 136 -5.34 10.78 22.82
N LEU A 137 -4.39 11.54 22.28
CA LEU A 137 -4.47 12.21 20.98
C LEU A 137 -3.14 12.04 20.23
N LEU A 138 -3.18 11.36 19.08
CA LEU A 138 -2.06 11.33 18.16
C LEU A 138 -2.11 12.56 17.25
N VAL A 139 -1.03 13.34 17.21
CA VAL A 139 -0.89 14.50 16.33
C VAL A 139 0.33 14.30 15.44
N ARG A 140 0.11 14.30 14.13
CA ARG A 140 1.18 14.34 13.13
C ARG A 140 1.36 15.78 12.64
N VAL A 141 2.61 16.24 12.66
CA VAL A 141 2.99 17.58 12.23
C VAL A 141 3.85 17.46 10.99
N TRP A 142 3.57 18.30 9.98
CA TRP A 142 4.41 18.52 8.83
C TRP A 142 4.94 19.95 8.88
N TYR A 143 6.21 20.14 8.56
CA TYR A 143 6.87 21.44 8.67
C TYR A 143 7.97 21.59 7.62
N PRO A 144 8.29 22.81 7.17
CA PRO A 144 9.40 23.03 6.24
C PRO A 144 10.73 22.67 6.92
N THR A 145 11.66 22.13 6.15
CA THR A 145 13.04 21.85 6.56
C THR A 145 14.04 22.22 5.47
N ASP A 146 15.24 22.61 5.87
CA ASP A 146 16.43 22.81 5.02
C ASP A 146 17.36 21.57 4.98
N ALA A 147 16.95 20.49 5.66
CA ALA A 147 17.67 19.22 5.64
C ALA A 147 17.79 18.67 4.20
N GLN A 148 18.95 18.11 3.90
CA GLN A 148 19.15 17.39 2.65
C GLN A 148 18.44 16.04 2.73
N ALA A 149 17.83 15.62 1.61
CA ALA A 149 17.03 14.40 1.58
C ALA A 149 17.87 13.14 1.87
N ASP A 150 19.14 13.14 1.47
CA ASP A 150 20.04 11.98 1.62
C ASP A 150 20.45 11.70 3.08
N ASP A 151 20.25 12.67 3.97
CA ASP A 151 20.63 12.56 5.38
C ASP A 151 19.53 11.93 6.26
N PHE A 152 18.31 11.78 5.74
CA PHE A 152 17.14 11.39 6.52
C PHE A 152 16.30 10.30 5.85
N GLU A 153 15.73 9.42 6.68
CA GLU A 153 14.78 8.42 6.20
C GLU A 153 13.49 9.09 5.73
N VAL A 154 13.03 8.74 4.52
CA VAL A 154 11.70 9.14 4.03
C VAL A 154 10.63 8.27 4.68
N GLU A 155 9.63 8.91 5.26
CA GLU A 155 8.50 8.23 5.89
C GLU A 155 7.65 7.43 4.91
N ASN A 156 7.05 6.35 5.42
CA ASN A 156 6.02 5.62 4.70
C ASN A 156 4.65 6.21 5.01
N TYR A 157 3.68 6.05 4.11
CA TYR A 157 2.33 6.57 4.30
C TYR A 157 1.65 5.96 5.53
N PHE A 158 1.72 4.64 5.67
CA PHE A 158 1.56 3.98 6.96
C PHE A 158 2.91 3.60 7.53
N ARG A 159 3.13 4.01 8.77
CA ARG A 159 4.29 3.61 9.57
C ARG A 159 4.12 2.20 10.12
N GLU A 160 5.20 1.62 10.62
CA GLU A 160 5.20 0.23 11.12
C GLU A 160 4.20 0.01 12.26
N ASP A 161 4.18 0.94 13.21
CA ASP A 161 3.28 0.98 14.37
C ASP A 161 1.81 1.23 14.00
N GLU A 162 1.55 1.83 12.84
CA GLU A 162 0.21 2.06 12.30
C GLU A 162 -0.40 0.83 11.63
N LEU A 163 0.39 -0.20 11.30
CA LEU A 163 -0.10 -1.39 10.59
C LEU A 163 -1.10 -2.19 11.41
N GLY A 164 -0.79 -2.41 12.68
CA GLY A 164 -1.60 -3.21 13.60
C GLY A 164 -2.78 -2.43 14.19
N THR A 165 -2.74 -1.11 14.09
CA THR A 165 -3.70 -0.18 14.69
C THR A 165 -4.53 0.47 13.59
N THR A 166 -4.06 1.56 13.00
CA THR A 166 -4.76 2.38 12.01
C THR A 166 -5.10 1.63 10.74
N ALA A 167 -4.12 1.03 10.05
CA ALA A 167 -4.34 0.37 8.77
C ALA A 167 -5.28 -0.84 8.92
N LYS A 168 -5.05 -1.65 9.98
CA LYS A 168 -5.94 -2.77 10.33
C LYS A 168 -7.33 -2.29 10.71
N GLY A 169 -7.44 -1.22 11.50
CA GLY A 169 -8.70 -0.66 11.98
C GLY A 169 -9.58 -0.16 10.84
N VAL A 170 -9.02 0.67 9.95
CA VAL A 170 -9.73 1.17 8.76
C VAL A 170 -10.14 0.01 7.84
N GLY A 171 -9.25 -0.97 7.61
CA GLY A 171 -9.60 -2.16 6.84
C GLY A 171 -10.71 -3.00 7.47
N SER A 172 -10.75 -3.09 8.81
CA SER A 172 -11.77 -3.84 9.53
C SER A 172 -13.17 -3.23 9.39
N MET A 173 -13.27 -1.91 9.17
CA MET A 173 -14.56 -1.24 8.93
C MET A 173 -15.27 -1.75 7.67
N VAL A 174 -14.51 -2.23 6.68
CA VAL A 174 -15.03 -2.83 5.44
C VAL A 174 -14.92 -4.35 5.43
N GLY A 175 -14.66 -4.98 6.58
CA GLY A 175 -14.54 -6.43 6.72
C GLY A 175 -13.24 -7.02 6.17
N ALA A 176 -12.25 -6.19 5.80
CA ALA A 176 -10.98 -6.63 5.24
C ALA A 176 -9.79 -5.98 5.96
N PRO A 177 -9.38 -6.49 7.14
CA PRO A 177 -8.32 -5.88 7.97
C PRO A 177 -6.95 -5.75 7.28
N PHE A 178 -6.69 -6.54 6.25
CA PHE A 178 -5.44 -6.52 5.47
C PHE A 178 -5.45 -5.47 4.34
N LEU A 179 -6.63 -4.93 4.00
CA LEU A 179 -6.86 -4.20 2.74
C LEU A 179 -5.89 -3.04 2.53
N PHE A 180 -5.64 -2.25 3.58
CA PHE A 180 -4.83 -1.03 3.49
C PHE A 180 -3.38 -1.21 3.97
N GLN A 181 -3.00 -2.38 4.47
CA GLN A 181 -1.65 -2.61 5.02
C GLN A 181 -0.54 -2.48 3.96
N HIS A 182 -0.85 -2.74 2.69
CA HIS A 182 0.08 -2.56 1.58
C HIS A 182 0.54 -1.10 1.40
N LEU A 183 -0.20 -0.11 1.92
CA LEU A 183 0.17 1.30 1.84
C LEU A 183 1.39 1.65 2.71
N LYS A 184 1.87 0.75 3.57
CA LYS A 184 3.21 0.82 4.17
C LYS A 184 4.33 0.94 3.13
N LEU A 185 4.13 0.37 1.95
CA LEU A 185 5.13 0.41 0.89
C LEU A 185 5.13 1.73 0.12
N VAL A 186 4.12 2.58 0.34
CA VAL A 186 4.03 3.91 -0.28
C VAL A 186 4.93 4.86 0.49
N LYS A 187 5.96 5.37 -0.18
CA LYS A 187 6.81 6.45 0.33
C LYS A 187 6.10 7.79 0.20
N THR A 188 6.20 8.61 1.24
CA THR A 188 5.76 10.01 1.21
C THR A 188 6.90 10.91 0.71
N ASN A 189 6.75 12.23 0.80
CA ASN A 189 7.81 13.20 0.55
C ASN A 189 8.36 13.81 1.84
N SER A 190 8.03 13.21 2.99
CA SER A 190 8.37 13.74 4.31
C SER A 190 9.59 13.05 4.90
N LEU A 191 10.57 13.85 5.35
CA LEU A 191 11.76 13.41 6.06
C LEU A 191 11.44 13.18 7.54
N LYS A 192 11.72 11.97 8.00
CA LYS A 192 11.45 11.53 9.37
C LYS A 192 12.26 12.32 10.39
N ALA A 193 11.56 13.06 11.25
CA ALA A 193 12.14 13.81 12.37
C ALA A 193 13.30 14.75 11.97
N ALA A 194 13.34 15.21 10.72
CA ALA A 194 14.31 16.20 10.27
C ALA A 194 14.19 17.51 11.09
N PRO A 195 15.27 18.28 11.31
CA PRO A 195 15.17 19.54 12.02
C PRO A 195 14.26 20.50 11.25
N PRO A 196 13.35 21.24 11.93
CA PRO A 196 12.54 22.25 11.27
C PRO A 196 13.42 23.40 10.76
N LEU A 197 12.99 24.03 9.67
CA LEU A 197 13.65 25.16 9.05
C LEU A 197 13.94 26.25 10.08
N THR A 198 15.20 26.67 10.18
CA THR A 198 15.57 27.78 11.05
C THR A 198 15.11 29.09 10.43
N THR A 199 14.09 29.72 11.03
CA THR A 199 13.55 31.00 10.56
C THR A 199 13.65 32.08 11.63
N LYS A 200 13.81 33.34 11.22
CA LYS A 200 13.85 34.49 12.14
C LYS A 200 12.46 34.89 12.68
N GLY A 201 11.37 34.29 12.20
CA GLY A 201 9.98 34.64 12.53
C GLY A 201 9.11 33.42 12.79
N LYS A 202 7.85 33.63 13.18
CA LYS A 202 6.90 32.52 13.37
C LYS A 202 6.33 32.09 12.02
N LEU A 203 6.26 30.78 11.79
CA LEU A 203 5.53 30.22 10.67
C LEU A 203 4.01 30.21 10.96
N PRO A 204 3.15 30.37 9.93
CA PRO A 204 1.72 30.16 10.11
C PRO A 204 1.47 28.70 10.53
N THR A 205 0.63 28.50 11.54
CA THR A 205 0.24 27.16 12.02
C THR A 205 -1.19 26.87 11.59
N ILE A 206 -1.38 25.74 10.92
CA ILE A 206 -2.69 25.24 10.50
C ILE A 206 -3.01 24.01 11.32
N PHE A 207 -4.19 24.00 11.95
CA PHE A 207 -4.73 22.81 12.60
C PHE A 207 -5.72 22.15 11.66
N TYR A 208 -5.40 20.92 11.25
CA TYR A 208 -6.29 20.09 10.46
C TYR A 208 -6.90 18.99 11.33
N SER A 209 -8.23 18.87 11.31
CA SER A 209 -8.95 17.78 11.97
C SER A 209 -9.56 16.89 10.91
N HIS A 210 -9.17 15.62 10.92
CA HIS A 210 -9.61 14.65 9.94
C HIS A 210 -11.06 14.17 10.20
N GLY A 211 -11.67 13.52 9.20
CA GLY A 211 -13.02 12.97 9.33
C GLY A 211 -13.10 11.80 10.33
N TYR A 212 -14.30 11.51 10.84
CA TYR A 212 -14.55 10.57 11.94
C TYR A 212 -13.89 9.19 11.78
N THR A 213 -13.96 8.58 10.59
CA THR A 213 -13.41 7.24 10.30
C THR A 213 -11.97 7.26 9.76
N SER A 214 -11.26 8.37 9.91
CA SER A 214 -9.92 8.53 9.36
C SER A 214 -8.85 8.68 10.43
N PHE A 215 -7.66 9.14 10.02
CA PHE A 215 -6.43 9.04 10.80
C PHE A 215 -5.48 10.19 10.53
N ALA A 216 -4.49 10.35 11.42
CA ALA A 216 -3.56 11.47 11.41
C ALA A 216 -2.90 11.71 10.04
N GLY A 217 -2.48 10.63 9.36
CA GLY A 217 -1.83 10.66 8.06
C GLY A 217 -2.74 10.79 6.82
N GLN A 218 -4.08 10.84 6.94
CA GLN A 218 -4.96 10.69 5.76
C GLN A 218 -4.71 11.76 4.68
N ASN A 219 -4.39 13.00 5.07
CA ASN A 219 -4.20 14.12 4.14
C ASN A 219 -2.72 14.45 3.91
N THR A 220 -1.84 13.44 3.93
CA THR A 220 -0.39 13.64 3.78
C THR A 220 -0.03 14.52 2.58
N VAL A 221 -0.61 14.28 1.39
CA VAL A 221 -0.33 15.09 0.19
C VAL A 221 -0.62 16.58 0.40
N LEU A 222 -1.77 16.91 0.99
CA LEU A 222 -2.14 18.30 1.27
C LEU A 222 -1.23 18.92 2.34
N MET A 223 -0.90 18.16 3.39
CA MET A 223 -0.04 18.66 4.47
C MET A 223 1.40 18.87 4.00
N GLU A 224 1.91 18.00 3.12
CA GLU A 224 3.21 18.16 2.46
C GLU A 224 3.22 19.41 1.56
N GLU A 225 2.18 19.60 0.76
CA GLU A 225 2.05 20.80 -0.09
C GLU A 225 2.08 22.08 0.75
N LEU A 226 1.27 22.14 1.81
CA LEU A 226 1.22 23.30 2.71
C LEU A 226 2.55 23.55 3.43
N ALA A 227 3.22 22.49 3.90
CA ALA A 227 4.50 22.60 4.59
C ALA A 227 5.66 23.00 3.66
N SER A 228 5.60 22.61 2.38
CA SER A 228 6.60 22.97 1.38
C SER A 228 6.52 24.45 0.95
N CYS A 229 5.36 25.09 1.13
CA CYS A 229 5.12 26.46 0.69
C CYS A 229 5.71 27.49 1.64
N GLN A 230 6.31 28.54 1.08
CA GLN A 230 6.58 29.76 1.85
C GLN A 230 5.26 30.49 2.09
N GLY A 231 5.04 31.00 3.31
CA GLY A 231 3.86 31.81 3.67
C GLY A 231 3.82 33.17 2.96
N ARG A 232 3.78 33.18 1.63
CA ARG A 232 3.54 34.35 0.79
C ARG A 232 2.24 34.15 0.03
N ASN A 233 1.39 35.17 0.09
CA ASN A 233 0.15 35.37 -0.66
C ASN A 233 0.28 35.07 -2.17
N LYS A 234 0.27 33.80 -2.55
CA LYS A 234 -0.02 33.36 -3.91
C LYS A 234 -1.15 32.34 -3.85
N ILE A 235 -2.31 32.81 -3.39
CA ILE A 235 -3.56 32.30 -3.94
C ILE A 235 -3.54 32.73 -5.40
N ARG A 236 -3.25 31.80 -6.32
CA ARG A 236 -3.52 32.03 -7.74
C ARG A 236 -5.00 31.71 -7.99
N PRO A 237 -5.64 32.46 -8.91
CA PRO A 237 -7.08 32.41 -9.15
C PRO A 237 -7.58 31.04 -9.61
#